data_AF-A0A8B6E630-F1
#
_entry.id   AF-A0A8B6E630-F1
#
_cell.length_a   1.000
_cell.length_b   1.000
_cell.length_c   1.000
_cell.angle_alpha   90.00
_cell.angle_beta   90.00
_cell.angle_gamma   90.00
#
_symmetry.space_group_name_H-M   'P 1'
#
loop_
_entity.id
_entity.type
_entity.pdbx_description
1 polymer ?
#
loop_
_entity_poly.entity_id
_entity_poly.type
_entity_poly.pdbx_seq_one_letter_code
_entity_poly.pdbx_strand_id
1 'polypeptide(L)'
;MENKSYSDDDVELRKRPINGTASDEPRVVIVEDTAKLKQSVGIISGISFIVGSVIGSLSYAEIGCVVKKSGGEYAYIDAAMGRLMAFMFAWTKIIVLTPSSVAVISLTFASYCVTFFPYCGEPQVPLKVIAALAIVTLTIINCYDTRAGASVQVFFTAAKLIALAIIIVGGLVRLGQGKHIDVFAHFKS
;
A
#
# COMPACT_ATOMS: atom_id res chain seq x y z
N MET A 1 68.64 29.82 5.81
CA MET A 1 68.74 28.90 4.65
C MET A 1 68.77 27.52 5.29
N GLU A 2 67.74 26.70 5.29
CA GLU A 2 66.79 26.40 4.22
C GLU A 2 65.45 25.98 4.84
N ASN A 3 64.40 26.46 4.24
CA ASN A 3 63.01 26.15 4.51
C ASN A 3 62.65 24.82 3.82
N LYS A 4 61.47 24.25 4.14
CA LYS A 4 60.69 23.32 3.29
C LYS A 4 60.74 21.81 3.63
N SER A 5 59.83 21.39 4.49
CA SER A 5 59.16 20.08 4.38
C SER A 5 57.76 20.10 5.02
N TYR A 6 57.06 21.24 4.90
CA TYR A 6 55.70 21.46 5.41
C TYR A 6 54.86 22.14 4.33
N SER A 7 54.83 21.61 3.10
CA SER A 7 54.09 22.25 1.99
C SER A 7 53.80 21.31 0.80
N ASP A 8 53.50 20.02 1.02
CA ASP A 8 52.99 19.19 -0.09
C ASP A 8 51.79 18.31 0.31
N ASP A 9 51.80 17.63 1.46
CA ASP A 9 50.68 16.76 1.85
C ASP A 9 49.38 17.53 2.17
N ASP A 10 49.47 18.72 2.76
CA ASP A 10 48.33 19.60 3.03
C ASP A 10 47.73 20.21 1.74
N VAL A 11 48.53 20.31 0.67
CA VAL A 11 48.08 20.84 -0.62
C VAL A 11 47.28 19.77 -1.38
N GLU A 12 47.56 18.49 -1.16
CA GLU A 12 46.85 17.39 -1.80
C GLU A 12 45.49 17.08 -1.14
N LEU A 13 45.37 17.29 0.18
CA LEU A 13 44.07 17.26 0.86
C LEU A 13 43.11 18.37 0.38
N ARG A 14 43.65 19.48 -0.14
CA ARG A 14 42.89 20.60 -0.71
C ARG A 14 42.56 20.45 -2.20
N LYS A 15 43.00 19.37 -2.85
CA LYS A 15 42.75 19.06 -4.26
C LYS A 15 41.63 18.03 -4.49
N ARG A 16 40.81 17.73 -3.48
CA ARG A 16 39.50 17.13 -3.80
C ARG A 16 38.69 18.18 -4.58
N PRO A 17 38.14 17.86 -5.75
CA PRO A 17 37.53 18.84 -6.63
C PRO A 17 36.33 19.51 -5.96
N ILE A 18 36.54 20.74 -5.48
CA ILE A 18 35.50 21.65 -4.99
C ILE A 18 34.94 22.41 -6.21
N ASN A 19 34.28 21.72 -7.12
CA ASN A 19 33.64 22.36 -8.27
C ASN A 19 32.17 21.95 -8.35
N GLY A 20 31.35 22.76 -7.68
CA GLY A 20 29.89 22.68 -7.64
C GLY A 20 29.32 23.35 -6.38
N THR A 21 29.21 24.69 -6.39
CA THR A 21 28.26 25.49 -5.56
C THR A 21 28.31 25.32 -4.02
N ALA A 22 29.09 26.17 -3.32
CA ALA A 22 29.09 26.30 -1.85
C ALA A 22 27.70 26.68 -1.25
N SER A 23 26.76 27.14 -2.10
CA SER A 23 25.37 27.43 -1.73
C SER A 23 24.44 26.20 -1.82
N ASP A 24 24.81 25.17 -2.60
CA ASP A 24 24.03 23.93 -2.72
C ASP A 24 24.62 22.78 -1.89
N GLU A 25 25.90 22.81 -1.53
CA GLU A 25 26.56 21.78 -0.71
C GLU A 25 25.82 21.45 0.62
N PRO A 26 25.41 22.43 1.46
CA PRO A 26 24.62 22.11 2.66
C PRO A 26 23.22 21.59 2.32
N ARG A 27 22.62 22.00 1.19
CA ARG A 27 21.30 21.50 0.76
C ARG A 27 21.40 20.05 0.28
N VAL A 28 22.45 19.71 -0.48
CA VAL A 28 22.68 18.38 -1.05
C VAL A 28 22.97 17.36 0.06
N VAL A 29 23.80 17.71 1.05
CA VAL A 29 24.08 16.83 2.21
C VAL A 29 22.81 16.55 3.03
N ILE A 30 21.99 17.58 3.30
CA ILE A 30 20.73 17.41 4.03
C ILE A 30 19.71 16.59 3.23
N VAL A 31 19.63 16.77 1.91
CA VAL A 31 18.77 15.94 1.04
C VAL A 31 19.26 14.49 1.00
N GLU A 32 20.57 14.26 0.99
CA GLU A 32 21.15 12.91 1.01
C GLU A 32 20.90 12.20 2.36
N ASP A 33 21.09 12.89 3.49
CA ASP A 33 20.82 12.35 4.82
C ASP A 33 19.31 12.13 5.04
N THR A 34 18.45 13.04 4.58
CA THR A 34 17.00 12.85 4.65
C THR A 34 16.52 11.74 3.72
N ALA A 35 17.17 11.53 2.56
CA ALA A 35 16.88 10.41 1.68
C ALA A 35 17.30 9.07 2.30
N LYS A 36 18.51 8.98 2.86
CA LYS A 36 18.98 7.79 3.59
C LYS A 36 18.12 7.49 4.80
N LEU A 37 17.69 8.53 5.52
CA LEU A 37 16.77 8.39 6.66
C LEU A 37 15.40 7.89 6.22
N LYS A 38 14.79 8.48 5.18
CA LYS A 38 13.50 8.02 4.63
C LYS A 38 13.59 6.59 4.12
N GLN A 39 14.69 6.23 3.48
CA GLN A 39 14.95 4.87 3.00
C GLN A 39 15.07 3.88 4.16
N SER A 40 15.87 4.21 5.18
CA SER A 40 16.04 3.37 6.37
C SER A 40 14.73 3.19 7.13
N VAL A 41 13.99 4.29 7.38
CA VAL A 41 12.66 4.26 8.01
C VAL A 41 11.67 3.46 7.16
N GLY A 42 11.71 3.59 5.83
CA GLY A 42 10.89 2.81 4.92
C GLY A 42 11.16 1.30 5.01
N ILE A 43 12.44 0.91 5.08
CA ILE A 43 12.83 -0.50 5.23
C ILE A 43 12.41 -1.04 6.60
N ILE A 44 12.68 -0.31 7.67
CA ILE A 44 12.35 -0.74 9.05
C ILE A 44 10.84 -0.87 9.24
N SER A 45 10.06 0.11 8.75
CA SER A 45 8.60 0.05 8.80
C SER A 45 8.05 -1.08 7.93
N GLY A 46 8.62 -1.30 6.74
CA GLY A 46 8.26 -2.42 5.87
C GLY A 46 8.49 -3.79 6.52
N ILE A 47 9.68 -4.02 7.08
CA ILE A 47 10.01 -5.28 7.77
C ILE A 47 9.09 -5.48 8.97
N SER A 48 8.89 -4.46 9.79
CA SER A 48 8.01 -4.53 10.97
C SER A 48 6.57 -4.88 10.59
N PHE A 49 6.08 -4.31 9.48
CA PHE A 49 4.75 -4.61 8.95
C PHE A 49 4.62 -6.06 8.47
N ILE A 50 5.63 -6.57 7.77
CA ILE A 50 5.66 -7.96 7.29
C ILE A 50 5.65 -8.92 8.48
N VAL A 51 6.56 -8.71 9.45
CA VAL A 51 6.66 -9.57 10.64
C VAL A 51 5.37 -9.53 11.44
N GLY A 52 4.80 -8.34 11.68
CA GLY A 52 3.52 -8.21 12.39
C GLY A 52 2.36 -8.89 11.67
N SER A 53 2.29 -8.76 10.34
CA SER A 53 1.25 -9.40 9.52
C SER A 53 1.36 -10.93 9.53
N VAL A 54 2.58 -11.47 9.45
CA VAL A 54 2.82 -12.91 9.49
C VAL A 54 2.42 -13.48 10.84
N ILE A 55 2.88 -12.87 11.94
CA ILE A 55 2.52 -13.30 13.30
C ILE A 55 1.00 -13.27 13.48
N GLY A 56 0.36 -12.15 13.10
CA GLY A 56 -1.10 -12.02 13.20
C GLY A 56 -1.85 -13.07 12.37
N SER A 57 -1.37 -13.38 11.16
CA SER A 57 -1.96 -14.41 10.30
C SER A 57 -1.81 -15.83 10.88
N LEU A 58 -0.67 -16.12 11.51
CA LEU A 58 -0.40 -17.40 12.15
C LEU A 58 -1.30 -17.61 13.37
N SER A 59 -1.38 -16.61 14.26
CA SER A 59 -2.29 -16.66 15.41
C SER A 59 -3.75 -16.83 14.98
N TYR A 60 -4.16 -16.15 13.90
CA TYR A 60 -5.50 -16.32 13.35
C TYR A 60 -5.74 -17.73 12.79
N ALA A 61 -4.73 -18.34 12.16
CA ALA A 61 -4.79 -19.72 11.67
C ALA A 61 -4.89 -20.73 12.84
N GLU A 62 -4.13 -20.55 13.91
CA GLU A 62 -4.19 -21.40 15.10
C GLU A 62 -5.58 -21.40 15.74
N ILE A 63 -6.16 -20.20 15.92
CA ILE A 63 -7.52 -20.05 16.46
C ILE A 63 -8.55 -20.73 15.54
N GLY A 64 -8.39 -20.58 14.22
CA GLY A 64 -9.26 -21.24 13.23
C GLY A 64 -9.20 -22.77 13.26
N CYS A 65 -8.07 -23.36 13.66
CA CYS A 65 -7.95 -24.79 13.87
C CYS A 65 -8.53 -25.27 15.21
N VAL A 66 -8.45 -24.45 16.26
CA VAL A 66 -8.94 -24.78 17.61
C VAL A 66 -10.47 -24.69 17.70
N VAL A 67 -11.07 -23.66 17.09
CA VAL A 67 -12.51 -23.41 17.19
C VAL A 67 -13.26 -23.95 15.97
N LYS A 68 -13.78 -25.17 16.07
CA LYS A 68 -14.56 -25.84 15.00
C LYS A 68 -16.05 -25.48 14.96
N LYS A 69 -16.41 -24.25 15.35
CA LYS A 69 -17.80 -23.76 15.29
C LYS A 69 -18.03 -22.98 14.00
N SER A 70 -19.14 -23.23 13.33
CA SER A 70 -19.58 -22.42 12.18
C SER A 70 -19.98 -21.03 12.68
N GLY A 71 -19.17 -20.02 12.37
CA GLY A 71 -19.37 -18.62 12.82
C GLY A 71 -18.17 -17.70 12.62
N GLY A 72 -17.00 -18.23 12.24
CA GLY A 72 -15.81 -17.44 11.93
C GLY A 72 -15.34 -16.60 13.12
N GLU A 73 -15.00 -15.33 12.86
CA GLU A 73 -14.51 -14.38 13.88
C GLU A 73 -15.44 -14.24 15.10
N TYR A 74 -16.76 -14.30 14.89
CA TYR A 74 -17.71 -14.24 15.99
C TYR A 74 -17.57 -15.45 16.92
N ALA A 75 -17.43 -16.65 16.36
CA ALA A 75 -17.28 -17.88 17.14
C ALA A 75 -15.95 -17.91 17.91
N TYR A 76 -14.91 -17.28 17.38
CA TYR A 76 -13.60 -17.16 18.05
C TYR A 76 -13.70 -16.28 19.30
N ILE A 77 -14.37 -15.13 19.19
CA ILE A 77 -14.53 -14.19 20.31
C ILE A 77 -15.53 -14.73 21.33
N ASP A 78 -16.60 -15.40 20.89
CA ASP A 78 -17.57 -16.04 21.79
C ASP A 78 -16.92 -17.12 22.64
N ALA A 79 -16.03 -17.93 22.05
CA ALA A 79 -15.30 -18.96 22.78
C ALA A 79 -14.28 -18.40 23.80
N ALA A 80 -13.69 -17.23 23.53
CA ALA A 80 -12.64 -16.65 24.37
C ALA A 80 -13.17 -15.70 25.46
N MET A 81 -14.13 -14.84 25.12
CA MET A 81 -14.58 -13.71 25.96
C MET A 81 -16.09 -13.77 26.30
N GLY A 82 -16.79 -14.79 25.81
CA GLY A 82 -18.22 -14.98 26.04
C GLY A 82 -19.13 -14.15 25.13
N ARG A 83 -20.43 -14.37 25.30
CA ARG A 83 -21.46 -13.95 24.34
C ARG A 83 -21.66 -12.43 24.22
N LEU A 84 -21.42 -11.68 25.30
CA LEU A 84 -21.59 -10.23 25.31
C LEU A 84 -20.52 -9.52 24.45
N MET A 85 -19.25 -9.91 24.59
CA MET A 85 -18.15 -9.34 23.82
C MET A 85 -18.25 -9.70 22.34
N ALA A 86 -18.64 -10.94 22.05
CA ALA A 86 -18.89 -11.39 20.68
C ALA A 86 -20.02 -10.58 20.01
N PHE A 87 -21.10 -10.26 20.74
CA PHE A 87 -22.18 -9.43 20.23
C PHE A 87 -21.72 -8.00 19.91
N MET A 88 -20.96 -7.35 20.81
CA MET A 88 -20.44 -5.99 20.58
C MET A 88 -19.50 -5.95 19.36
N PHE A 89 -18.67 -6.97 19.19
CA PHE A 89 -17.83 -7.11 17.99
C PHE A 89 -18.68 -7.25 16.72
N ALA A 90 -19.64 -8.18 16.70
CA ALA A 90 -20.51 -8.39 15.54
C ALA A 90 -21.30 -7.11 15.19
N TRP A 91 -21.85 -6.43 16.20
CA TRP A 91 -22.55 -5.16 16.04
C TRP A 91 -21.66 -4.10 15.38
N THR A 92 -20.45 -3.92 15.89
CA THR A 92 -19.48 -2.96 15.34
C THR A 92 -19.06 -3.35 13.93
N LYS A 93 -18.85 -4.65 13.68
CA LYS A 93 -18.47 -5.16 12.36
C LYS A 93 -19.54 -4.89 11.31
N ILE A 94 -20.81 -5.10 11.66
CA ILE A 94 -21.95 -4.92 10.76
C ILE A 94 -22.20 -3.44 10.48
N ILE A 95 -22.14 -2.57 11.51
CA ILE A 95 -22.50 -1.16 11.38
C ILE A 95 -21.34 -0.29 10.88
N VAL A 96 -20.11 -0.61 11.25
CA VAL A 96 -18.95 0.27 10.99
C VAL A 96 -18.01 -0.36 9.96
N LEU A 97 -17.47 -1.55 10.25
CA LEU A 97 -16.35 -2.09 9.46
C LEU A 97 -16.77 -2.46 8.02
N THR A 98 -17.88 -3.16 7.88
CA THR A 98 -18.37 -3.65 6.59
C THR A 98 -18.77 -2.51 5.64
N PRO A 99 -19.64 -1.56 6.03
CA PRO A 99 -20.03 -0.47 5.13
C PRO A 99 -18.88 0.50 4.84
N SER A 100 -17.98 0.74 5.80
CA SER A 100 -16.80 1.59 5.57
C SER A 100 -15.90 1.02 4.47
N SER A 101 -15.69 -0.30 4.46
CA SER A 101 -14.87 -0.97 3.45
C SER A 101 -15.48 -0.82 2.05
N VAL A 102 -16.79 -1.04 1.93
CA VAL A 102 -17.52 -0.88 0.66
C VAL A 102 -17.52 0.58 0.20
N ALA A 103 -17.66 1.52 1.12
CA ALA A 103 -17.63 2.95 0.83
C ALA A 103 -16.28 3.40 0.27
N VAL A 104 -15.16 2.97 0.88
CA VAL A 104 -13.81 3.28 0.38
C VAL A 104 -13.61 2.72 -1.02
N ILE A 105 -13.96 1.45 -1.25
CA ILE A 105 -13.82 0.81 -2.57
C ILE A 105 -14.65 1.54 -3.63
N SER A 106 -15.90 1.90 -3.31
CA SER A 106 -16.76 2.64 -4.23
C SER A 106 -16.23 4.05 -4.52
N LEU A 107 -15.71 4.74 -3.49
CA LEU A 107 -15.13 6.07 -3.65
C LEU A 107 -13.88 6.03 -4.53
N THR A 108 -13.05 5.00 -4.36
CA THR A 108 -11.89 4.75 -5.22
C THR A 108 -12.34 4.47 -6.65
N PHE A 109 -13.36 3.63 -6.85
CA PHE A 109 -13.94 3.36 -8.17
C PHE A 109 -14.46 4.65 -8.84
N ALA A 110 -15.23 5.45 -8.10
CA ALA A 110 -15.75 6.73 -8.58
C ALA A 110 -14.62 7.70 -8.96
N SER A 111 -13.56 7.77 -8.15
CA SER A 111 -12.37 8.57 -8.46
C SER A 111 -11.70 8.16 -9.78
N TYR A 112 -11.61 6.85 -10.05
CA TYR A 112 -11.10 6.35 -11.33
C TYR A 112 -12.06 6.62 -12.49
N CYS A 113 -13.38 6.54 -12.27
CA CYS A 113 -14.38 6.84 -13.31
C CYS A 113 -14.40 8.33 -13.72
N VAL A 114 -14.21 9.25 -12.78
CA VAL A 114 -14.20 10.70 -13.05
C VAL A 114 -13.07 11.09 -14.01
N THR A 115 -11.94 10.37 -14.01
CA THR A 115 -10.84 10.59 -14.97
C THR A 115 -11.28 10.37 -16.43
N PHE A 116 -12.30 9.56 -16.69
CA PHE A 116 -12.83 9.34 -18.04
C PHE A 116 -13.82 10.43 -18.50
N PHE A 117 -14.32 11.27 -17.59
CA PHE A 117 -15.27 12.34 -17.89
C PHE A 117 -14.66 13.71 -17.58
N PRO A 118 -13.76 14.24 -18.42
CA PRO A 118 -13.06 15.51 -18.19
C PRO A 118 -13.97 16.77 -18.23
N TYR A 119 -15.27 16.62 -18.48
CA TYR A 119 -16.20 17.73 -18.74
C TYR A 119 -17.25 17.98 -17.64
N CYS A 120 -17.18 17.29 -16.51
CA CYS A 120 -18.12 17.52 -15.39
C CYS A 120 -17.54 18.56 -14.42
N GLY A 121 -18.23 19.69 -14.27
CA GLY A 121 -17.86 20.79 -13.37
C GLY A 121 -17.71 20.39 -11.90
N GLU A 122 -17.19 21.33 -11.11
CA GLU A 122 -16.79 21.27 -9.69
C GLU A 122 -16.68 19.85 -9.06
N PRO A 123 -15.45 19.32 -8.87
CA PRO A 123 -15.16 17.88 -8.73
C PRO A 123 -15.78 17.19 -7.51
N GLN A 124 -16.38 17.92 -6.58
CA GLN A 124 -16.92 17.35 -5.34
C GLN A 124 -18.34 16.80 -5.47
N VAL A 125 -19.18 17.41 -6.31
CA VAL A 125 -20.59 17.00 -6.45
C VAL A 125 -20.73 15.79 -7.38
N PRO A 126 -20.14 15.76 -8.59
CA PRO A 126 -20.25 14.61 -9.49
C PRO A 126 -19.62 13.35 -8.89
N LEU A 127 -18.50 13.48 -8.19
CA LEU A 127 -17.81 12.36 -7.57
C LEU A 127 -18.65 11.72 -6.45
N LYS A 128 -19.30 12.53 -5.61
CA LYS A 128 -20.22 12.05 -4.57
C LYS A 128 -21.46 11.39 -5.17
N VAL A 129 -22.02 11.96 -6.23
CA VAL A 129 -23.20 11.40 -6.92
C VAL A 129 -22.86 10.07 -7.60
N ILE A 130 -21.73 10.00 -8.31
CA ILE A 130 -21.25 8.75 -8.95
C ILE A 130 -20.94 7.70 -7.90
N ALA A 131 -20.26 8.05 -6.80
CA ALA A 131 -19.99 7.12 -5.70
C ALA A 131 -21.29 6.64 -5.04
N ALA A 132 -22.26 7.52 -4.81
CA ALA A 132 -23.57 7.16 -4.25
C ALA A 132 -24.35 6.24 -5.19
N LEU A 133 -24.40 6.56 -6.49
CA LEU A 133 -25.03 5.70 -7.50
C LEU A 133 -24.36 4.33 -7.57
N ALA A 134 -23.02 4.27 -7.56
CA ALA A 134 -22.28 3.03 -7.55
C ALA A 134 -22.60 2.17 -6.31
N ILE A 135 -22.65 2.79 -5.11
CA ILE A 135 -23.04 2.10 -3.87
C ILE A 135 -24.48 1.59 -3.98
N VAL A 136 -25.41 2.41 -4.46
CA VAL A 136 -26.83 2.04 -4.60
C VAL A 136 -26.98 0.89 -5.61
N THR A 137 -26.33 0.95 -6.76
CA THR A 137 -26.36 -0.12 -7.77
C THR A 137 -25.78 -1.41 -7.21
N LEU A 138 -24.63 -1.36 -6.53
CA LEU A 138 -24.03 -2.52 -5.86
C LEU A 138 -24.95 -3.08 -4.77
N THR A 139 -25.59 -2.21 -3.99
CA THR A 139 -26.53 -2.63 -2.94
C THR A 139 -27.74 -3.30 -3.54
N ILE A 140 -28.30 -2.75 -4.61
CA ILE A 140 -29.42 -3.33 -5.36
C ILE A 140 -29.05 -4.73 -5.87
N ILE A 141 -27.89 -4.89 -6.52
CA ILE A 141 -27.43 -6.19 -7.01
C ILE A 141 -27.28 -7.20 -5.86
N ASN A 142 -26.70 -6.77 -4.73
CA ASN A 142 -26.55 -7.59 -3.53
C ASN A 142 -27.90 -7.96 -2.89
N CYS A 143 -28.91 -7.08 -2.93
CA CYS A 143 -30.23 -7.32 -2.38
C CYS A 143 -31.11 -8.21 -3.26
N TYR A 144 -30.97 -8.12 -4.59
CA TYR A 144 -31.69 -8.99 -5.52
C TYR A 144 -31.13 -10.41 -5.51
N ASP A 145 -29.81 -10.56 -5.53
CA ASP A 145 -29.16 -11.85 -5.39
C ASP A 145 -27.79 -11.70 -4.72
N THR A 146 -27.73 -12.05 -3.44
CA THR A 146 -26.49 -12.09 -2.67
C THR A 146 -25.45 -13.02 -3.30
N ARG A 147 -25.88 -14.03 -4.07
CA ARG A 147 -24.99 -14.95 -4.80
C ARG A 147 -24.37 -14.29 -6.01
N ALA A 148 -25.10 -13.44 -6.72
CA ALA A 148 -24.57 -12.64 -7.82
C ALA A 148 -23.52 -11.64 -7.33
N GLY A 149 -23.80 -10.94 -6.22
CA GLY A 149 -22.84 -10.03 -5.58
C GLY A 149 -21.55 -10.73 -5.16
N ALA A 150 -21.66 -11.88 -4.49
CA ALA A 150 -20.51 -12.70 -4.12
C ALA A 150 -19.71 -13.17 -5.35
N SER A 151 -20.39 -13.58 -6.43
CA SER A 151 -19.75 -14.02 -7.68
C SER A 151 -18.92 -12.91 -8.33
N VAL A 152 -19.46 -11.67 -8.39
CA VAL A 152 -18.75 -10.51 -8.93
C VAL A 152 -17.49 -10.19 -8.10
N GLN A 153 -17.59 -10.26 -6.77
CA GLN A 153 -16.45 -10.03 -5.89
C GLN A 153 -15.37 -11.10 -6.07
N VAL A 154 -15.75 -12.37 -6.19
CA VAL A 154 -14.81 -13.48 -6.44
C VAL A 154 -14.13 -13.31 -7.80
N PHE A 155 -14.88 -12.93 -8.84
CA PHE A 155 -14.31 -12.64 -10.16
C PHE A 155 -13.27 -11.52 -10.11
N PHE A 156 -13.57 -10.41 -9.43
CA PHE A 156 -12.64 -9.28 -9.29
C PHE A 156 -11.37 -9.67 -8.52
N THR A 157 -11.52 -10.43 -7.44
CA THR A 157 -10.36 -10.96 -6.70
C THR A 157 -9.52 -11.91 -7.57
N ALA A 158 -10.15 -12.82 -8.32
CA ALA A 158 -9.45 -13.71 -9.22
C ALA A 158 -8.71 -12.95 -10.34
N ALA A 159 -9.36 -11.97 -10.96
CA ALA A 159 -8.75 -11.11 -11.96
C ALA A 159 -7.54 -10.34 -11.40
N LYS A 160 -7.66 -9.80 -10.18
CA LYS A 160 -6.55 -9.12 -9.50
C LYS A 160 -5.38 -10.06 -9.23
N LEU A 161 -5.64 -11.30 -8.81
CA LEU A 161 -4.59 -12.31 -8.61
C LEU A 161 -3.89 -12.69 -9.93
N ILE A 162 -4.64 -12.86 -11.02
CA ILE A 162 -4.08 -13.14 -12.35
C ILE A 162 -3.20 -11.98 -12.81
N ALA A 163 -3.66 -10.74 -12.67
CA ALA A 163 -2.88 -9.56 -13.04
C ALA A 163 -1.55 -9.50 -12.25
N LEU A 164 -1.58 -9.76 -10.94
CA LEU A 164 -0.38 -9.84 -10.11
C LEU A 164 0.55 -10.99 -10.55
N ALA A 165 0.01 -12.16 -10.87
CA ALA A 165 0.79 -13.28 -11.36
C ALA A 165 1.52 -12.95 -12.68
N ILE A 166 0.83 -12.28 -13.62
CA ILE A 166 1.43 -11.83 -14.88
C ILE A 166 2.57 -10.83 -14.61
N ILE A 167 2.38 -9.88 -13.69
CA ILE A 167 3.42 -8.91 -13.31
C ILE A 167 4.64 -9.62 -12.71
N ILE A 168 4.43 -10.58 -11.82
CA ILE A 168 5.53 -11.34 -11.19
C ILE A 168 6.30 -12.16 -12.23
N VAL A 169 5.59 -12.93 -13.07
CA VAL A 169 6.21 -13.76 -14.11
C VAL A 169 6.93 -12.88 -15.14
N GLY A 170 6.31 -11.79 -15.59
CA GLY A 170 6.92 -10.81 -16.47
C GLY A 170 8.18 -10.19 -15.86
N GLY A 171 8.14 -9.84 -14.58
CA GLY A 171 9.29 -9.35 -13.82
C GLY A 171 10.44 -10.38 -13.75
N LEU A 172 10.13 -11.64 -13.43
CA LEU A 172 11.13 -12.72 -13.34
C LEU A 172 11.78 -13.02 -14.70
N VAL A 173 10.98 -13.09 -15.77
CA VAL A 173 11.50 -13.32 -17.14
C VAL A 173 12.43 -12.19 -17.56
N ARG A 174 12.05 -10.93 -17.27
CA ARG A 174 12.88 -9.76 -17.58
C ARG A 174 14.17 -9.73 -16.75
N LEU A 175 14.12 -10.14 -15.48
CA LEU A 175 15.29 -10.24 -14.61
C LEU A 175 16.26 -11.33 -15.10
N GLY A 176 15.74 -12.48 -15.54
CA GLY A 176 16.54 -13.58 -16.10
C GLY A 176 17.16 -13.26 -17.47
N GLN A 177 16.59 -12.31 -18.22
CA GLN A 177 17.12 -11.86 -19.52
C GLN A 177 18.27 -10.84 -19.39
N GLY A 178 18.70 -10.47 -18.17
CA GLY A 178 19.83 -9.57 -17.96
C GLY A 178 19.60 -8.12 -18.44
N LYS A 179 18.39 -7.78 -18.91
CA LYS A 179 17.99 -6.39 -19.14
C LYS A 179 17.70 -5.79 -17.77
N HIS A 180 18.72 -5.16 -17.18
CA HIS A 180 18.53 -4.20 -16.10
C HIS A 180 17.56 -3.14 -16.61
N ILE A 181 16.29 -3.27 -16.25
CA ILE A 181 15.31 -2.24 -16.55
C ILE A 181 15.68 -1.09 -15.62
N ASP A 182 16.16 0.01 -16.18
CA ASP A 182 16.12 1.32 -15.52
C ASP A 182 14.64 1.71 -15.38
N VAL A 183 13.92 1.05 -14.47
CA VAL A 183 12.50 1.33 -14.16
C VAL A 183 12.37 2.80 -13.71
N PHE A 184 13.45 3.35 -13.16
CA PHE A 184 13.57 4.74 -12.75
C PHE A 184 13.71 5.73 -13.92
N ALA A 185 14.10 5.32 -15.13
CA ALA A 185 14.19 6.23 -16.28
C ALA A 185 12.80 6.69 -16.77
N HIS A 186 11.77 5.87 -16.59
CA HIS A 186 10.39 6.19 -17.01
C HIS A 186 9.62 7.05 -15.98
N PHE A 187 10.13 7.19 -14.74
CA PHE A 187 9.52 8.05 -13.70
C PHE A 187 10.13 9.47 -13.63
N LYS A 188 11.13 9.77 -14.47
CA LYS A 188 11.82 11.07 -14.53
C LYS A 188 11.37 11.98 -15.70
N SER A 189 10.40 11.55 -16.50
CA SER A 189 9.73 12.40 -17.51
C SER A 189 8.34 12.78 -17.05
#